data_AF-A0A2V7FSM1-F1
#
_entry.id   AF-A0A2V7FSM1-F1
#
_cell.length_a   1.000
_cell.length_b   1.000
_cell.length_c   1.000
_cell.angle_alpha   90.00
_cell.angle_beta   90.00
_cell.angle_gamma   90.00
#
_symmetry.space_group_name_H-M   'P 1'
#
loop_
_entity.id
_entity.type
_entity.pdbx_description
1 polymer ?
#
loop_
_entity_poly.entity_id
_entity_poly.type
_entity_poly.pdbx_seq_one_letter_code
_entity_poly.pdbx_strand_id
1 'polypeptide(L)'
;MTRTRLIGLAAGLVLAGLAFQAGEYSTLDWLTLRRQRVEERRSVRDLELELDSLQRLARGLENDPAAQERAAREQFGMIRKGELLYRLVPPLEGGSGETAPR
;
A
#
# COMPACT_ATOMS: atom_id res chain seq x y z
N MET A 1 6.19 -68.54 8.88
CA MET A 1 6.24 -67.16 9.39
C MET A 1 5.00 -66.90 10.22
N THR A 2 5.13 -66.72 11.54
CA THR A 2 3.99 -66.57 12.45
C THR A 2 3.26 -65.26 12.16
N ARG A 3 1.93 -65.30 12.02
CA ARG A 3 1.08 -64.14 11.66
C ARG A 3 1.36 -62.91 12.52
N THR A 4 1.73 -63.13 13.79
CA THR A 4 2.14 -62.09 14.74
C THR A 4 3.34 -61.26 14.28
N ARG A 5 4.33 -61.89 13.61
CA ARG A 5 5.49 -61.17 13.05
C ARG A 5 5.10 -60.30 11.85
N LEU A 6 4.18 -60.76 11.02
CA LEU A 6 3.65 -59.97 9.89
C LEU A 6 2.83 -58.78 10.38
N ILE A 7 2.01 -58.96 11.41
CA ILE A 7 1.24 -57.88 12.02
C ILE A 7 2.19 -56.85 12.67
N GLY A 8 3.23 -57.31 13.37
CA GLY A 8 4.23 -56.42 13.96
C GLY A 8 4.99 -55.59 12.91
N LEU A 9 5.38 -56.20 11.79
CA LEU A 9 6.04 -55.51 10.68
C LEU A 9 5.10 -54.51 9.99
N ALA A 10 3.85 -54.89 9.76
CA ALA A 10 2.85 -53.99 9.16
C ALA A 10 2.57 -52.79 10.07
N ALA A 11 2.40 -53.01 11.37
CA ALA A 11 2.20 -51.93 12.34
C ALA A 11 3.43 -51.01 12.43
N GLY A 12 4.64 -51.56 12.39
CA GLY A 12 5.88 -50.79 12.35
C GLY A 12 6.01 -49.91 11.11
N LEU A 13 5.65 -50.43 9.93
CA LEU A 13 5.64 -49.66 8.68
C LEU A 13 4.61 -48.52 8.69
N VAL A 14 3.43 -48.76 9.25
CA VAL A 14 2.38 -47.73 9.40
C VAL A 14 2.85 -46.62 10.35
N LEU A 15 3.43 -46.97 11.50
CA LEU A 15 3.98 -45.99 12.44
C LEU A 15 5.15 -45.20 11.85
N ALA A 16 6.03 -45.84 11.10
CA ALA A 16 7.13 -45.17 10.41
C ALA A 16 6.62 -44.20 9.33
N GLY A 17 5.60 -44.59 8.56
CA GLY A 17 4.95 -43.71 7.58
C GLY A 17 4.27 -42.51 8.23
N LEU A 18 3.57 -42.70 9.35
CA LEU A 18 2.95 -41.61 10.11
C LEU A 18 4.00 -40.65 10.71
N ALA A 19 5.09 -41.19 11.26
CA ALA A 19 6.19 -40.37 11.80
C ALA A 19 6.93 -39.60 10.69
N PHE A 20 7.12 -40.20 9.52
CA PHE A 20 7.70 -39.52 8.36
C PHE A 20 6.79 -38.40 7.87
N GLN A 21 5.48 -38.64 7.80
CA GLN A 21 4.49 -37.64 7.44
C GLN A 21 4.35 -36.51 8.48
N ALA A 22 4.55 -36.79 9.76
CA ALA A 22 4.55 -35.78 10.84
C ALA A 22 5.89 -35.03 11.01
N GLY A 23 7.01 -35.63 10.58
CA GLY A 23 8.36 -35.07 10.72
C GLY A 23 8.76 -34.15 9.56
N GLU A 24 8.39 -34.51 8.33
CA GLU A 24 8.75 -33.75 7.11
C GLU A 24 7.94 -32.45 6.99
N TYR A 25 6.70 -32.42 7.48
CA TYR A 25 5.81 -31.26 7.44
C TYR A 25 5.97 -30.28 8.63
N SER A 26 6.92 -30.48 9.53
CA SER A 26 7.02 -29.64 10.74
C SER A 26 8.10 -28.55 10.62
N THR A 27 9.28 -28.87 10.12
CA THR A 27 10.43 -27.95 10.19
C THR A 27 10.51 -26.98 9.00
N LEU A 28 10.29 -27.45 7.78
CA LEU A 28 10.28 -26.62 6.58
C LEU A 28 9.03 -25.73 6.52
N ASP A 29 7.87 -26.25 6.92
CA ASP A 29 6.65 -25.46 7.04
C ASP A 29 6.78 -24.41 8.13
N TRP A 30 7.37 -24.73 9.29
CA TRP A 30 7.65 -23.72 10.31
C TRP A 30 8.56 -22.60 9.79
N LEU A 31 9.60 -22.93 9.02
CA LEU A 31 10.46 -21.92 8.40
C LEU A 31 9.70 -21.08 7.38
N THR A 32 8.83 -21.70 6.58
CA THR A 32 8.00 -21.03 5.58
C THR A 32 6.98 -20.09 6.25
N LEU A 33 6.26 -20.58 7.26
CA LEU A 33 5.34 -19.78 8.08
C LEU A 33 6.07 -18.64 8.80
N ARG A 34 7.30 -18.88 9.29
CA ARG A 34 8.12 -17.82 9.90
C ARG A 34 8.50 -16.75 8.89
N ARG A 35 8.90 -17.14 7.66
CA ARG A 35 9.20 -16.18 6.59
C ARG A 35 7.96 -15.40 6.18
N GLN A 36 6.83 -16.06 5.98
CA GLN A 36 5.55 -15.42 5.66
C GLN A 36 5.14 -14.42 6.76
N ARG A 37 5.24 -14.80 8.03
CA ARG A 37 4.95 -13.89 9.14
C ARG A 37 5.90 -12.69 9.23
N VAL A 38 7.17 -12.86 8.88
CA VAL A 38 8.12 -11.72 8.84
C VAL A 38 7.76 -10.78 7.70
N GLU A 39 7.43 -11.31 6.53
CA GLU A 39 7.07 -10.51 5.37
C GLU A 39 5.76 -9.73 5.60
N GLU A 40 4.74 -10.40 6.11
CA GLU A 40 3.46 -9.76 6.44
C GLU A 40 3.62 -8.69 7.54
N ARG A 41 4.50 -8.92 8.52
CA ARG A 41 4.83 -7.89 9.53
C ARG A 41 5.56 -6.69 8.94
N ARG A 42 6.40 -6.89 7.91
CA ARG A 42 7.05 -5.78 7.20
C ARG A 42 6.02 -4.97 6.44
N SER A 43 5.14 -5.62 5.68
CA SER A 43 4.08 -4.90 4.96
C SER A 43 3.19 -4.10 5.91
N VAL A 44 2.79 -4.68 7.06
CA VAL A 44 2.02 -3.93 8.07
C VAL A 44 2.80 -2.71 8.57
N ARG A 45 4.10 -2.87 8.86
CA ARG A 45 4.93 -1.76 9.32
C ARG A 45 5.05 -0.65 8.28
N ASP A 46 5.25 -1.01 7.02
CA ASP A 46 5.38 -0.04 5.93
C ASP A 46 4.08 0.75 5.75
N LEU A 47 2.93 0.07 5.81
CA LEU A 47 1.61 0.71 5.78
C LEU A 47 1.37 1.63 6.99
N GLU A 48 1.78 1.21 8.19
CA GLU A 48 1.70 2.06 9.38
C GLU A 48 2.51 3.35 9.19
N LEU A 49 3.73 3.26 8.65
CA LEU A 49 4.57 4.43 8.40
C LEU A 49 3.95 5.38 7.37
N GLU A 50 3.36 4.83 6.30
CA GLU A 50 2.65 5.62 5.30
C GLU A 50 1.44 6.32 5.91
N LEU A 51 0.61 5.61 6.65
CA LEU A 51 -0.57 6.16 7.31
C LEU A 51 -0.19 7.28 8.29
N ASP A 52 0.87 7.08 9.06
CA ASP A 52 1.37 8.05 10.03
C ASP A 52 1.89 9.32 9.32
N SER A 53 2.52 9.16 8.16
CA SER A 53 2.96 10.28 7.30
C SER A 53 1.78 11.07 6.73
N LEU A 54 0.75 10.38 6.25
CA LEU A 54 -0.46 10.99 5.71
C LEU A 54 -1.24 11.72 6.80
N GLN A 55 -1.33 11.14 8.01
CA GLN A 55 -1.97 11.82 9.13
C GLN A 55 -1.23 13.07 9.57
N ARG A 56 0.11 13.09 9.50
CA ARG A 56 0.88 14.33 9.76
C ARG A 56 0.58 15.39 8.71
N LEU A 57 0.53 15.01 7.44
CA LEU A 57 0.19 15.93 6.35
C LEU A 57 -1.24 16.48 6.51
N ALA A 58 -2.21 15.61 6.76
CA ALA A 58 -3.60 16.00 6.98
C ALA A 58 -3.74 16.97 8.15
N ARG A 59 -3.11 16.66 9.30
CA ARG A 59 -3.09 17.55 10.47
C ARG A 59 -2.43 18.90 10.17
N GLY A 60 -1.33 18.90 9.40
CA GLY A 60 -0.68 20.13 8.96
C GLY A 60 -1.64 20.99 8.13
N LEU A 61 -2.32 20.37 7.16
CA LEU A 61 -3.28 21.09 6.33
C LEU A 61 -4.51 21.56 7.12
N GLU A 62 -5.00 20.80 8.09
CA GLU A 62 -6.18 21.18 8.87
C GLU A 62 -5.91 22.30 9.88
N ASN A 63 -4.69 22.37 10.42
CA ASN A 63 -4.38 23.30 11.52
C ASN A 63 -3.52 24.50 11.10
N ASP A 64 -2.92 24.50 9.90
CA ASP A 64 -2.13 25.62 9.39
C ASP A 64 -2.91 26.41 8.32
N PRO A 65 -3.41 27.62 8.63
CA PRO A 65 -4.12 28.46 7.67
C PRO A 65 -3.30 28.81 6.42
N ALA A 66 -1.98 28.93 6.54
CA ALA A 66 -1.12 29.24 5.39
C ALA A 66 -1.02 28.04 4.45
N ALA A 67 -0.97 26.81 5.00
CA ALA A 67 -1.03 25.59 4.20
C ALA A 67 -2.38 25.43 3.49
N GLN A 68 -3.48 25.75 4.17
CA GLN A 68 -4.83 25.72 3.58
C GLN A 68 -4.95 26.69 2.42
N GLU A 69 -4.54 27.94 2.63
CA GLU A 69 -4.60 28.96 1.59
C GLU A 69 -3.75 28.58 0.38
N ARG A 70 -2.54 28.05 0.61
CA ARG A 70 -1.66 27.59 -0.46
C ARG A 70 -2.33 26.48 -1.28
N ALA A 71 -2.86 25.45 -0.61
CA ALA A 71 -3.58 24.37 -1.28
C ALA A 71 -4.82 24.89 -2.03
N ALA A 72 -5.60 25.79 -1.42
CA ALA A 72 -6.77 26.42 -2.03
C ALA A 72 -6.41 27.18 -3.31
N ARG A 73 -5.31 27.93 -3.31
CA ARG A 73 -4.85 28.72 -4.46
C ARG A 73 -4.22 27.85 -5.55
N GLU A 74 -3.33 26.94 -5.18
CA GLU A 74 -2.54 26.14 -6.12
C GLU A 74 -3.32 25.00 -6.74
N GLN A 75 -4.07 24.24 -5.92
CA GLN A 75 -4.78 23.04 -6.38
C GLN A 75 -6.18 23.37 -6.90
N PHE A 76 -6.84 24.37 -6.29
CA PHE A 76 -8.24 24.68 -6.59
C PHE A 76 -8.43 26.05 -7.25
N GLY A 77 -7.37 26.87 -7.39
CA GLY A 77 -7.47 28.21 -8.01
C GLY A 77 -8.36 29.19 -7.24
N MET A 78 -8.62 28.93 -5.96
CA MET A 78 -9.49 29.75 -5.13
C MET A 78 -8.84 31.10 -4.81
N ILE A 79 -9.65 32.14 -4.71
CA ILE A 79 -9.23 33.49 -4.33
C ILE A 79 -10.11 34.00 -3.19
N ARG A 80 -9.57 34.89 -2.34
CA ARG A 80 -10.38 35.49 -1.27
C ARG A 80 -11.36 36.51 -1.86
N LYS A 81 -12.41 36.82 -1.11
CA LYS A 81 -13.35 37.90 -1.47
C LYS A 81 -12.58 39.21 -1.62
N GLY A 82 -12.74 39.86 -2.78
CA GLY A 82 -12.08 41.13 -3.10
C GLY A 82 -10.74 41.01 -3.82
N GLU A 83 -10.23 39.79 -4.04
CA GLU A 83 -9.04 39.56 -4.87
C GLU A 83 -9.42 39.35 -6.35
N LEU A 84 -8.48 39.64 -7.25
CA LEU A 84 -8.62 39.44 -8.70
C LEU A 84 -7.53 38.48 -9.19
N LEU A 85 -7.92 37.39 -9.86
CA LEU A 85 -6.99 36.45 -10.47
C LEU A 85 -6.67 36.88 -11.91
N TYR A 86 -5.44 37.34 -12.14
CA TYR A 86 -4.95 37.58 -13.51
C TYR A 86 -4.39 36.29 -14.08
N ARG A 87 -5.00 35.80 -15.18
CA ARG A 87 -4.47 34.68 -15.96
C ARG A 87 -3.87 35.21 -17.25
N LEU A 88 -2.58 34.98 -17.44
CA LEU A 88 -1.91 35.28 -18.71
C LEU A 88 -2.35 34.22 -19.73
N VAL A 89 -3.04 34.66 -20.79
CA VAL A 89 -3.40 33.81 -21.92
C VAL A 89 -2.46 34.15 -23.07
N PRO A 90 -1.77 33.16 -23.69
CA PRO A 90 -0.94 33.44 -24.85
C PRO A 90 -1.79 34.04 -25.97
N PRO A 91 -1.21 34.89 -26.83
CA PRO A 91 -1.91 35.44 -27.98
C PRO A 91 -2.44 34.28 -28.83
N LEU A 92 -3.72 34.33 -29.18
CA LEU A 92 -4.28 33.43 -30.18
C LEU A 92 -3.60 33.75 -31.51
N GLU A 93 -2.65 32.92 -31.95
CA GLU A 93 -2.11 33.00 -33.29
C GLU A 93 -3.23 32.69 -34.29
N GLY A 94 -3.92 33.74 -34.76
CA GLY A 94 -5.03 33.60 -35.71
C GLY A 94 -6.06 34.74 -35.75
N GLY A 95 -5.99 35.74 -34.86
CA GLY A 95 -6.83 36.93 -34.94
C GLY A 95 -6.39 37.90 -36.04
N SER A 96 -6.55 37.51 -37.30
CA SER A 96 -6.50 38.41 -38.45
C SER A 96 -7.41 39.62 -38.20
N GLY A 97 -6.86 40.82 -38.39
CA GLY A 97 -7.42 42.07 -37.89
C GLY A 97 -8.84 42.37 -38.37
N GLU A 98 -9.70 42.71 -37.42
CA GLU A 98 -10.92 43.45 -37.69
C GLU A 98 -10.62 44.94 -37.42
N THR A 99 -10.31 45.65 -38.50
CA THR A 99 -10.19 47.11 -38.55
C THR A 99 -11.49 47.78 -38.10
N ALA A 100 -11.36 48.76 -37.20
CA ALA A 100 -12.42 49.62 -36.72
C ALA A 100 -13.13 50.40 -37.85
N PRO A 101 -14.47 50.59 -37.80
CA PRO A 101 -15.12 51.68 -38.51
C PRO A 101 -15.14 52.95 -37.63
N ARG A 102 -14.85 54.09 -38.28
CA ARG A 102 -14.83 55.45 -37.74
C ARG A 102 -16.22 55.96 -37.35
#